data_AF-A0A929PAY8-F1
#
_entry.id   AF-A0A929PAY8-F1
#
_cell.length_a   1.000
_cell.length_b   1.000
_cell.length_c   1.000
_cell.angle_alpha   90.00
_cell.angle_beta   90.00
_cell.angle_gamma   90.00
#
_symmetry.space_group_name_H-M   'P 1'
#
loop_
_entity.id
_entity.type
_entity.pdbx_description
1 polymer ?
#
loop_
_entity_poly.entity_id
_entity_poly.type
_entity_poly.pdbx_seq_one_letter_code
_entity_poly.pdbx_strand_id
1 'polypeptide(L)'
;MRALFVTDLHGSTWKYERLFEAAKSFGANVVINGGDMLPQKSEPLRWSIEGGQVVLTLRSLILSDRWEEFWSYFLKRHFSEFQT
;
A
#
# COMPACT_ATOMS: atom_id res chain seq x y z
N MET A 1 -9.01 -3.94 10.18
CA MET A 1 -7.84 -3.12 9.78
C MET A 1 -8.28 -2.01 8.81
N ARG A 2 -7.72 -0.80 8.91
CA ARG A 2 -8.00 0.31 7.98
C ARG A 2 -6.79 0.58 7.10
N ALA A 3 -6.99 0.64 5.78
CA ALA A 3 -5.94 0.99 4.84
C ALA A 3 -6.35 2.21 4.01
N LEU A 4 -5.38 3.05 3.67
CA LEU A 4 -5.60 4.22 2.83
C LEU A 4 -4.76 4.07 1.55
N PHE A 5 -5.44 4.09 0.40
CA PHE A 5 -4.79 3.99 -0.90
C PHE A 5 -4.69 5.37 -1.54
N VAL A 6 -3.51 5.69 -2.08
CA VAL A 6 -3.23 6.99 -2.70
C VAL A 6 -2.39 6.80 -3.96
N THR A 7 -2.47 7.76 -4.88
CA THR A 7 -1.68 7.83 -6.12
C THR A 7 -1.21 9.26 -6.37
N ASP A 8 -0.24 9.43 -7.26
CA ASP A 8 0.17 10.71 -7.86
C ASP A 8 0.65 11.77 -6.85
N LEU A 9 1.42 11.33 -5.85
CA LEU A 9 2.06 12.23 -4.89
C LEU A 9 3.17 13.06 -5.54
N HIS A 10 3.85 12.52 -6.57
CA HIS A 10 4.87 13.20 -7.38
C HIS A 10 5.94 13.93 -6.54
N GLY A 11 6.36 13.35 -5.41
CA GLY A 11 7.34 13.95 -4.50
C GLY A 11 6.92 15.29 -3.88
N SER A 12 5.64 15.67 -3.98
CA SER A 12 5.15 16.96 -3.51
C SER A 12 4.91 16.93 -2.00
N THR A 13 5.78 17.58 -1.22
CA THR A 13 5.74 17.57 0.26
C THR A 13 4.34 17.86 0.83
N TRP A 14 3.66 18.89 0.32
CA TRP A 14 2.32 19.26 0.80
C TRP A 14 1.26 18.15 0.62
N LYS A 15 1.41 17.29 -0.40
CA LYS A 15 0.50 16.13 -0.60
C LYS A 15 0.77 15.05 0.44
N TYR A 16 2.03 14.82 0.78
CA TYR A 16 2.40 13.88 1.85
C TYR A 16 1.92 14.36 3.22
N GLU A 17 2.04 15.66 3.51
CA GLU A 17 1.51 16.24 4.75
C GLU A 17 -0.01 16.07 4.85
N ARG A 18 -0.75 16.37 3.76
CA ARG A 18 -2.20 16.15 3.72
C ARG A 18 -2.59 14.67 3.83
N LEU A 19 -1.83 13.79 3.18
CA LEU A 19 -2.02 12.34 3.28
C LEU A 19 -1.83 11.87 4.72
N PHE A 20 -0.82 12.37 5.41
CA PHE A 20 -0.53 12.02 6.80
C PHE A 20 -1.66 12.42 7.75
N GLU A 21 -2.16 13.66 7.63
CA GLU A 21 -3.29 14.12 8.43
C GLU A 21 -4.58 13.35 8.10
N ALA A 22 -4.83 13.05 6.82
CA ALA A 22 -5.95 12.20 6.41
C ALA A 22 -5.84 10.78 6.97
N ALA A 23 -4.65 10.18 6.95
CA ALA A 23 -4.39 8.85 7.49
C ALA A 23 -4.62 8.79 9.01
N LYS A 24 -4.16 9.81 9.75
CA LYS A 24 -4.45 9.94 11.19
C LYS A 24 -5.93 10.07 11.48
N SER A 25 -6.61 11.00 10.79
CA SER A 25 -8.05 11.22 10.99
C SER A 25 -8.87 9.99 10.64
N PHE A 26 -8.49 9.26 9.59
CA PHE A 26 -9.11 8.00 9.21
C PHE A 26 -8.73 6.85 10.14
N GLY A 27 -7.64 7.01 10.92
CA GLY A 27 -7.03 5.99 11.76
C GLY A 27 -6.53 4.78 10.95
N ALA A 28 -5.91 5.06 9.81
CA ALA A 28 -5.30 4.06 8.95
C ALA A 28 -4.18 3.31 9.69
N ASN A 29 -4.16 1.98 9.57
CA ASN A 29 -3.04 1.14 10.01
C ASN A 29 -1.94 1.08 8.94
N VAL A 30 -2.32 1.19 7.66
CA VAL A 30 -1.43 1.10 6.50
C VAL A 30 -1.81 2.15 5.47
N VAL A 31 -0.80 2.75 4.84
CA VAL A 31 -0.96 3.61 3.65
C VAL A 31 -0.23 2.97 2.48
N ILE A 32 -0.92 2.82 1.36
CA ILE A 32 -0.37 2.24 0.12
C ILE A 32 -0.35 3.36 -0.92
N ASN A 33 0.85 3.79 -1.32
CA ASN A 33 1.01 4.66 -2.46
C ASN A 33 1.29 3.83 -3.70
N GLY A 34 0.32 3.76 -4.61
CA GLY A 34 0.45 3.04 -5.87
C GLY A 34 0.96 3.88 -7.03
N GLY A 35 1.04 5.20 -6.89
CA GLY A 35 1.41 6.11 -7.99
C GLY A 35 2.85 6.60 -7.94
N ASP A 36 3.18 7.51 -8.85
CA ASP A 36 4.50 8.14 -8.93
C ASP A 36 4.88 8.81 -7.61
N MET A 37 5.97 8.34 -7.01
CA MET A 37 6.52 8.92 -5.77
C MET A 37 7.49 10.07 -6.03
N LEU A 38 8.00 10.19 -7.27
CA LEU A 38 9.03 11.15 -7.63
C LEU A 38 8.46 12.29 -8.50
N PRO A 39 9.09 13.49 -8.50
CA PRO A 39 8.70 14.58 -9.38
C PRO A 39 8.76 14.18 -10.86
N GLN A 40 7.88 14.74 -11.69
CA GLN A 40 7.73 14.46 -13.15
C GLN A 40 8.97 14.70 -14.03
N LYS A 41 10.15 14.97 -13.44
CA LYS A 41 11.42 15.07 -14.20
C LYS A 41 11.96 13.70 -14.61
N SER A 42 11.45 12.61 -14.04
CA SER A 42 11.68 11.24 -14.49
C SER A 42 10.56 10.80 -15.42
N GLU A 43 10.84 9.88 -16.35
CA GLU A 43 9.82 9.24 -17.19
C GLU A 43 8.63 8.77 -16.35
N PRO A 44 7.39 8.87 -16.87
CA PRO A 44 6.20 8.48 -16.12
C PRO A 44 6.32 6.99 -15.74
N LEU A 45 6.38 6.69 -14.44
CA LEU A 45 6.38 5.30 -13.97
C LEU A 45 4.95 4.80 -14.09
N ARG A 46 4.63 4.26 -15.28
CA ARG A 46 3.36 3.59 -15.50
C ARG A 46 3.31 2.34 -14.65
N TRP A 47 2.11 2.02 -14.19
CA TRP A 47 1.83 0.75 -13.55
C TRP A 47 2.22 -0.39 -14.48
N SER A 48 3.10 -1.26 -14.02
CA SER A 48 3.25 -2.57 -14.63
C SER A 48 1.96 -3.37 -14.37
N ILE A 49 1.65 -4.32 -15.26
CA ILE A 49 0.51 -5.25 -15.06
C ILE A 49 0.63 -5.94 -13.69
N GLU A 50 1.85 -6.31 -13.30
CA GLU A 50 2.17 -6.92 -12.01
C GLU A 50 1.88 -5.98 -10.84
N GLY A 51 2.31 -4.71 -10.89
CA GLY A 51 2.00 -3.71 -9.87
C GLY A 51 0.49 -3.48 -9.72
N GLY A 52 -0.23 -3.48 -10.85
CA GLY A 52 -1.70 -3.50 -10.95
C GLY A 52 -2.32 -4.60 -10.10
N GLN A 53 -1.90 -5.82 -10.38
CA GLN A 53 -2.41 -7.01 -9.71
C GLN A 53 -2.10 -7.04 -8.21
N VAL A 54 -0.92 -6.57 -7.79
CA VAL A 54 -0.56 -6.49 -6.36
C VAL A 54 -1.54 -5.61 -5.60
N VAL A 55 -1.87 -4.42 -6.10
CA VAL A 55 -2.81 -3.53 -5.41
C VAL A 55 -4.23 -4.09 -5.39
N LEU A 56 -4.70 -4.67 -6.50
CA LEU A 56 -6.03 -5.29 -6.54
C LEU A 56 -6.13 -6.49 -5.60
N THR A 57 -5.07 -7.29 -5.49
CA THR A 57 -4.96 -8.41 -4.56
C THR A 57 -5.01 -7.91 -3.12
N LEU A 58 -4.21 -6.90 -2.79
CA LEU A 58 -4.17 -6.30 -1.46
C LEU A 58 -5.53 -5.70 -1.07
N ARG A 59 -6.18 -4.98 -2.00
CA ARG A 59 -7.55 -4.47 -1.80
C ARG A 59 -8.54 -5.60 -1.54
N SER A 60 -8.46 -6.69 -2.29
CA SER A 60 -9.35 -7.85 -2.14
C SER A 60 -9.15 -8.57 -0.81
N LEU A 61 -7.90 -8.69 -0.35
CA LEU A 61 -7.57 -9.24 0.97
C LEU A 61 -8.16 -8.41 2.10
N ILE A 62 -7.99 -7.07 2.03
CA ILE A 62 -8.52 -6.14 3.04
C ILE A 62 -10.04 -6.17 3.07
N LEU A 63 -10.71 -6.15 1.91
CA LEU A 63 -12.17 -6.13 1.83
C LEU A 63 -12.83 -7.47 2.19
N SER A 64 -12.10 -8.58 2.09
CA SER A 64 -12.62 -9.90 2.44
C SER A 64 -12.41 -10.28 3.91
N ASP A 65 -11.81 -9.40 4.72
CA ASP A 65 -11.46 -9.65 6.13
C ASP A 65 -10.55 -10.88 6.33
N ARG A 66 -9.86 -11.32 5.27
CA ARG A 66 -8.93 -12.47 5.28
C ARG A 66 -7.47 -12.08 5.50
N TRP A 67 -7.24 -10.84 5.94
CA TRP A 67 -5.90 -10.31 6.10
C TRP A 67 -5.06 -11.16 7.06
N GLU A 68 -5.59 -11.51 8.23
CA GLU A 68 -4.85 -12.26 9.25
C GLU A 68 -4.50 -13.68 8.79
N GLU A 69 -5.42 -14.37 8.12
CA GLU A 69 -5.17 -15.70 7.53
C GLU A 69 -4.09 -15.63 6.46
N PHE A 70 -4.20 -14.67 5.53
CA PHE A 70 -3.20 -14.46 4.49
C PHE A 70 -1.84 -14.13 5.10
N TRP A 71 -1.78 -13.21 6.07
CA TRP A 71 -0.55 -12.77 6.69
C TRP A 71 0.14 -13.92 7.43
N SER A 72 -0.63 -14.73 8.16
CA SER A 72 -0.15 -15.94 8.82
C SER A 72 0.41 -16.95 7.81
N TYR A 73 -0.31 -17.21 6.72
CA TYR A 73 0.15 -18.08 5.64
C TYR A 73 1.45 -17.57 5.00
N PHE A 74 1.48 -16.27 4.69
CA PHE A 74 2.61 -15.62 4.02
C PHE A 74 3.87 -15.68 4.88
N LEU A 75 3.78 -15.32 6.16
CA LEU A 75 4.89 -15.44 7.11
C LEU A 75 5.37 -16.89 7.22
N LYS A 76 4.46 -17.85 7.37
CA LYS A 76 4.82 -19.27 7.42
C LYS A 76 5.56 -19.74 6.16
N ARG A 77 5.13 -19.25 4.99
CA ARG A 77 5.65 -19.70 3.70
C ARG A 77 7.00 -19.09 3.35
N HIS A 78 7.22 -17.83 3.70
CA HIS A 78 8.36 -17.03 3.23
C HIS A 78 9.35 -16.62 4.33
N PHE A 79 8.94 -16.69 5.60
CA PHE A 79 9.67 -16.21 6.77
C PHE A 79 9.58 -17.24 7.90
N SER A 80 9.79 -18.51 7.57
CA SER A 80 9.66 -19.64 8.50
C SER A 80 10.57 -19.52 9.73
N GLU A 81 11.69 -18.82 9.59
CA GLU A 81 12.68 -18.55 10.63
C GLU A 81 12.19 -17.58 11.71
N PHE A 82 11.12 -16.82 11.47
CA PHE A 82 10.51 -15.92 12.45
C PHE A 82 9.37 -16.58 13.24
N GLN A 83 9.14 -17.89 13.06
CA GLN A 83 8.17 -18.63 13.85
C GLN A 83 8.80 -19.01 15.20
N THR A 84 8.41 -18.30 16.27
CA THR A 84 8.65 -18.70 17.67
C THR A 84 7.77 -19.86 18.09
#